data_AF-V7EZT8-F1
#
_entry.id   AF-V7EZT8-F1
#
_cell.length_a   1.000
_cell.length_b   1.000
_cell.length_c   1.000
_cell.angle_alpha   90.00
_cell.angle_beta   90.00
_cell.angle_gamma   90.00
#
_symmetry.space_group_name_H-M   'P 1'
#
loop_
_entity.id
_entity.type
_entity.pdbx_description
1 polymer ?
#
loop_
_entity_poly.entity_id
_entity_poly.type
_entity_poly.pdbx_seq_one_letter_code
_entity_poly.pdbx_strand_id
1 'polypeptide(L)'
;MGIKDVTEKFKSGWNAVTAVAAVVISVIAKMVADPPTLWRDAGQQPVFIFFVATVIVAVGVSSATAGKEPEHRTRLGWMVGLVVAVAVAYFIMSAQLSCPFAGERMAAGWAYLPAATEYVAKNPQLNCSLLIADFTGNTDSIWPRNQILGTWLLLFTTYILAVTLAAAAVVRIMQNLTGR
;
A
#
# COMPACT_ATOMS: atom_id res chain seq x y z
N MET A 1 12.57 -14.41 -40.75
CA MET A 1 11.62 -14.20 -39.64
C MET A 1 11.17 -12.75 -39.68
N GLY A 2 9.89 -12.49 -39.93
CA GLY A 2 9.38 -11.13 -40.14
C GLY A 2 9.19 -10.38 -38.83
N ILE A 3 9.42 -9.06 -38.85
CA ILE A 3 9.23 -8.17 -37.68
C ILE A 3 7.82 -8.32 -37.08
N LYS A 4 6.80 -8.61 -37.92
CA LYS A 4 5.40 -8.87 -37.50
C LYS A 4 5.23 -10.10 -36.60
N ASP A 5 5.95 -11.20 -36.86
CA ASP A 5 5.89 -12.41 -36.02
C ASP A 5 6.50 -12.17 -34.63
N VAL A 6 7.53 -11.33 -34.56
CA VAL A 6 8.15 -10.93 -33.30
C VAL A 6 7.18 -10.04 -32.51
N THR A 7 6.50 -9.09 -33.16
CA THR A 7 5.51 -8.23 -32.49
C THR A 7 4.31 -9.02 -31.96
N GLU A 8 3.79 -10.00 -32.69
CA GLU A 8 2.66 -10.80 -32.22
C GLU A 8 3.03 -11.72 -31.03
N LYS A 9 4.21 -12.35 -31.05
CA LYS A 9 4.72 -13.11 -29.89
C LYS A 9 4.99 -12.21 -28.68
N PHE A 10 5.50 -11.00 -28.90
CA PHE A 10 5.70 -10.01 -27.84
C PHE A 10 4.37 -9.55 -27.24
N LYS A 11 3.37 -9.26 -28.09
CA LYS A 11 2.04 -8.77 -27.68
C LYS A 11 1.25 -9.84 -26.91
N SER A 12 1.36 -11.10 -27.32
CA SER A 12 0.75 -12.25 -26.64
C SER A 12 1.37 -12.49 -25.25
N GLY A 13 2.70 -12.50 -25.15
CA GLY A 13 3.40 -12.64 -23.87
C GLY A 13 3.16 -11.45 -22.93
N TRP A 14 3.12 -10.23 -23.48
CA TRP A 14 2.89 -9.01 -22.72
C TRP A 14 1.47 -8.95 -22.14
N ASN A 15 0.46 -9.35 -22.91
CA ASN A 15 -0.92 -9.41 -22.44
C ASN A 15 -1.12 -10.44 -21.32
N ALA A 16 -0.42 -11.58 -21.37
CA ALA A 16 -0.46 -12.57 -20.30
C ALA A 16 0.19 -12.04 -19.02
N VAL A 17 1.36 -11.39 -19.14
CA VAL A 17 2.08 -10.82 -17.99
C VAL A 17 1.29 -9.67 -17.36
N THR A 18 0.70 -8.77 -18.14
CA THR A 18 -0.11 -7.66 -17.61
C THR A 18 -1.42 -8.14 -17.00
N ALA A 19 -2.10 -9.13 -17.59
CA ALA A 19 -3.31 -9.71 -17.02
C ALA A 19 -3.03 -10.39 -15.66
N VAL A 20 -1.94 -11.16 -15.58
CA VAL A 20 -1.57 -11.82 -14.33
C VAL A 20 -1.06 -10.83 -13.30
N ALA A 21 -0.24 -9.84 -13.69
CA ALA A 21 0.15 -8.76 -12.79
C ALA A 21 -1.07 -8.01 -12.27
N ALA A 22 -2.06 -7.69 -13.10
CA ALA A 22 -3.29 -7.03 -12.68
C ALA A 22 -4.10 -7.88 -11.69
N VAL A 23 -4.20 -9.19 -11.91
CA VAL A 23 -4.86 -10.11 -10.97
C VAL A 23 -4.09 -10.15 -9.65
N VAL A 24 -2.77 -10.27 -9.70
CA VAL A 24 -1.94 -10.37 -8.50
C VAL A 24 -1.92 -9.04 -7.74
N ILE A 25 -1.88 -7.91 -8.41
CA ILE A 25 -2.03 -6.58 -7.79
C ILE A 25 -3.42 -6.47 -7.14
N SER A 26 -4.49 -6.93 -7.79
CA SER A 26 -5.84 -6.91 -7.22
C SER A 26 -5.95 -7.79 -5.96
N VAL A 27 -5.30 -8.96 -5.96
CA VAL A 27 -5.27 -9.87 -4.81
C VAL A 27 -4.38 -9.32 -3.69
N ILE A 28 -3.19 -8.81 -4.02
CA ILE A 28 -2.25 -8.24 -3.05
C ILE A 28 -2.81 -6.95 -2.46
N ALA A 29 -3.47 -6.11 -3.25
CA ALA A 29 -4.13 -4.91 -2.76
C ALA A 29 -5.22 -5.24 -1.74
N LYS A 30 -5.91 -6.38 -1.88
CA LYS A 30 -6.86 -6.88 -0.88
C LYS A 30 -6.22 -7.56 0.32
N MET A 31 -5.01 -8.12 0.17
CA MET A 31 -4.29 -8.78 1.26
C MET A 31 -3.46 -7.80 2.10
N VAL A 32 -2.91 -6.76 1.48
CA VAL A 32 -2.27 -5.64 2.17
C VAL A 32 -3.41 -4.81 2.73
N ALA A 33 -3.60 -4.87 4.05
CA ALA A 33 -4.66 -4.14 4.75
C ALA A 33 -4.83 -2.73 4.21
N ASP A 34 -6.08 -2.33 3.96
CA ASP A 34 -6.40 -1.06 3.34
C ASP A 34 -5.66 0.09 4.06
N PRO A 35 -5.05 1.02 3.29
CA PRO A 35 -4.37 2.15 3.88
C PRO A 35 -5.37 2.92 4.75
N PRO A 36 -4.92 3.43 5.91
CA PRO A 36 -5.83 4.11 6.80
C PRO A 36 -6.48 5.30 6.10
N THR A 37 -7.73 5.56 6.43
CA THR A 37 -8.54 6.60 5.77
C THR A 37 -8.42 7.94 6.51
N LEU A 38 -8.63 9.04 5.78
CA LEU A 38 -8.86 10.36 6.36
C LEU A 38 -10.36 10.49 6.61
N TRP A 39 -10.80 10.59 7.88
CA TRP A 39 -12.23 10.51 8.23
C TRP A 39 -13.11 11.56 7.54
N ARG A 40 -12.60 12.78 7.31
CA ARG A 40 -13.35 13.82 6.58
C ARG A 40 -13.76 13.39 5.17
N ASP A 41 -13.06 12.38 4.62
CA ASP A 41 -13.30 11.79 3.31
C ASP A 41 -13.73 10.30 3.39
N ALA A 42 -14.06 9.71 4.56
CA ALA A 42 -14.49 8.30 4.62
C ALA A 42 -15.79 8.02 3.82
N GLY A 43 -16.55 9.07 3.44
CA GLY A 43 -17.63 8.98 2.47
C GLY A 43 -17.27 9.36 1.02
N GLN A 44 -16.06 9.87 0.78
CA GLN A 44 -15.66 10.52 -0.49
C GLN A 44 -14.17 10.41 -0.86
N GLN A 45 -13.38 9.51 -0.27
CA GLN A 45 -12.03 9.26 -0.79
C GLN A 45 -12.19 8.63 -2.17
N PRO A 46 -11.71 9.28 -3.24
CA PRO A 46 -11.87 8.75 -4.58
C PRO A 46 -10.97 7.52 -4.65
N VAL A 47 -11.59 6.33 -4.53
CA VAL A 47 -11.03 5.01 -4.87
C VAL A 47 -10.20 5.08 -6.17
N PHE A 48 -10.57 6.01 -7.06
CA PHE A 48 -9.85 6.42 -8.25
C PHE A 48 -8.38 6.86 -8.05
N ILE A 49 -8.02 7.64 -7.03
CA ILE A 49 -6.62 8.07 -6.81
C ILE A 49 -5.75 6.88 -6.39
N PHE A 50 -6.26 6.04 -5.47
CA PHE A 50 -5.61 4.79 -5.09
C PHE A 50 -5.43 3.87 -6.29
N PHE A 51 -6.48 3.73 -7.11
CA PHE A 51 -6.44 2.93 -8.33
C PHE A 51 -5.43 3.46 -9.35
N VAL A 52 -5.46 4.76 -9.67
CA VAL A 52 -4.56 5.38 -10.65
C VAL A 52 -3.11 5.34 -10.19
N ALA A 53 -2.82 5.65 -8.92
CA ALA A 53 -1.46 5.55 -8.37
C ALA A 53 -0.94 4.11 -8.41
N THR A 54 -1.77 3.14 -8.01
CA THR A 54 -1.38 1.72 -8.02
C THR A 54 -1.12 1.22 -9.45
N VAL A 55 -1.97 1.59 -10.41
CA VAL A 55 -1.81 1.23 -11.82
C VAL A 55 -0.55 1.87 -12.42
N ILE A 56 -0.30 3.16 -12.20
CA ILE A 56 0.89 3.85 -12.74
C ILE A 56 2.17 3.22 -12.20
N VAL A 57 2.25 2.97 -10.89
CA VAL A 57 3.49 2.42 -10.31
C VAL A 57 3.65 0.95 -10.66
N ALA A 58 2.57 0.16 -10.72
CA ALA A 58 2.61 -1.20 -11.22
C ALA A 58 3.12 -1.28 -12.67
N VAL A 59 2.54 -0.48 -13.57
CA VAL A 59 2.94 -0.44 -14.98
C VAL A 59 4.38 0.07 -15.14
N GLY A 60 4.77 1.08 -14.37
CA GLY A 60 6.14 1.62 -14.37
C GLY A 60 7.18 0.60 -13.90
N VAL A 61 6.88 -0.13 -12.83
CA VAL A 61 7.81 -1.13 -12.28
C VAL A 61 7.86 -2.37 -13.18
N SER A 62 6.73 -2.85 -13.69
CA SER A 62 6.70 -3.95 -14.66
C SER A 62 7.42 -3.61 -15.96
N SER A 63 7.29 -2.39 -16.48
CA SER A 63 8.00 -1.97 -17.70
C SER A 63 9.51 -1.82 -17.48
N ALA A 64 9.95 -1.34 -16.31
CA ALA A 64 11.37 -1.22 -15.98
C ALA A 64 12.05 -2.58 -15.73
N THR A 65 11.32 -3.59 -15.29
CA THR A 65 11.86 -4.93 -15.01
C THR A 65 11.73 -5.90 -16.17
N ALA A 66 10.81 -5.68 -17.11
CA ALA A 66 10.54 -6.64 -18.18
C ALA A 66 11.63 -6.77 -19.25
N GLY A 67 12.63 -5.87 -19.28
CA GLY A 67 13.71 -5.88 -20.28
C GLY A 67 15.07 -6.38 -19.79
N LYS A 68 15.21 -6.78 -18.52
CA LYS A 68 16.49 -7.26 -17.98
C LYS A 68 16.49 -8.78 -17.92
N GLU A 69 17.48 -9.41 -18.53
CA GLU A 69 17.69 -10.86 -18.52
C GLU A 69 17.63 -11.40 -17.06
N PRO A 70 17.12 -12.63 -16.86
CA PRO A 70 16.97 -13.25 -15.54
C PRO A 70 18.36 -13.57 -14.94
N GLU A 71 19.00 -12.55 -14.38
CA GLU A 71 20.33 -12.67 -13.81
C GLU A 71 20.23 -13.19 -12.37
N HIS A 72 20.64 -14.46 -12.20
CA HIS A 72 20.97 -15.16 -10.95
C HIS A 72 19.87 -15.29 -9.86
N ARG A 73 19.59 -16.54 -9.48
CA ARG A 73 18.67 -16.98 -8.41
C ARG A 73 18.86 -16.27 -7.06
N THR A 74 20.07 -15.79 -6.77
CA THR A 74 20.40 -15.01 -5.56
C THR A 74 19.77 -13.62 -5.53
N ARG A 75 19.57 -12.97 -6.69
CA ARG A 75 18.98 -11.63 -6.80
C ARG A 75 17.46 -11.66 -6.58
N LEU A 76 16.81 -12.77 -6.91
CA LEU A 76 15.39 -13.00 -6.66
C LEU A 76 15.10 -13.15 -5.16
N GLY A 77 15.92 -13.93 -4.44
CA GLY A 77 15.79 -14.11 -3.00
C GLY A 77 15.86 -12.79 -2.23
N TRP A 78 16.80 -11.91 -2.61
CA TRP A 78 16.90 -10.56 -2.04
C TRP A 78 15.66 -9.69 -2.32
N MET A 79 15.11 -9.76 -3.53
CA MET A 79 13.91 -8.98 -3.89
C MET A 79 12.68 -9.44 -3.10
N VAL A 80 12.48 -10.75 -2.96
CA VAL A 80 11.39 -11.31 -2.13
C VAL A 80 11.58 -10.93 -0.66
N GLY A 81 12.81 -11.02 -0.13
CA GLY A 81 13.14 -10.58 1.23
C GLY A 81 12.81 -9.10 1.45
N LEU A 82 13.13 -8.24 0.48
CA LEU A 82 12.79 -6.82 0.52
C LEU A 82 11.27 -6.58 0.54
N VAL A 83 10.51 -7.29 -0.30
CA VAL A 83 9.03 -7.20 -0.32
C VAL A 83 8.46 -7.54 1.06
N VAL A 84 8.90 -8.66 1.63
CA VAL A 84 8.44 -9.11 2.95
C VAL A 84 8.82 -8.08 4.02
N ALA A 85 10.06 -7.59 4.02
CA ALA A 85 10.52 -6.58 4.97
C ALA A 85 9.68 -5.30 4.91
N VAL A 86 9.38 -4.81 3.71
CA VAL A 86 8.56 -3.60 3.50
C VAL A 86 7.11 -3.85 3.92
N ALA A 87 6.53 -5.01 3.61
CA ALA A 87 5.17 -5.35 4.02
C ALA A 87 5.04 -5.46 5.55
N VAL A 88 6.02 -6.06 6.23
CA VAL A 88 6.07 -6.14 7.69
C VAL A 88 6.24 -4.74 8.30
N ALA A 89 7.13 -3.92 7.74
CA ALA A 89 7.29 -2.53 8.16
C ALA A 89 5.98 -1.75 8.03
N TYR A 90 5.28 -1.86 6.89
CA TYR A 90 3.96 -1.26 6.70
C TYR A 90 2.96 -1.71 7.77
N PHE A 91 2.91 -3.00 8.08
CA PHE A 91 1.98 -3.51 9.08
C PHE A 91 2.27 -2.97 10.49
N ILE A 92 3.54 -2.90 10.89
CA ILE A 92 3.96 -2.33 12.18
C ILE A 92 3.64 -0.83 12.23
N MET A 93 3.98 -0.09 11.17
CA MET A 93 3.71 1.35 11.09
C MET A 93 2.20 1.63 11.11
N SER A 94 1.42 0.86 10.37
CA SER A 94 -0.04 0.95 10.40
C SER A 94 -0.58 0.65 11.80
N ALA A 95 -0.07 -0.37 12.49
CA ALA A 95 -0.50 -0.69 13.84
C ALA A 95 -0.21 0.44 14.85
N GLN A 96 0.92 1.14 14.71
CA GLN A 96 1.35 2.21 15.64
C GLN A 96 0.80 3.59 15.31
N LEU A 97 0.65 3.89 14.02
CA LEU A 97 0.28 5.21 13.51
C LEU A 97 -1.18 5.29 13.05
N SER A 98 -1.96 4.24 13.27
CA SER A 98 -3.40 4.27 13.01
C SER A 98 -4.18 3.56 14.11
N CYS A 99 -5.42 3.96 14.28
CA CYS A 99 -6.30 3.43 15.30
C CYS A 99 -7.54 2.78 14.69
N PRO A 100 -7.97 1.61 15.20
CA PRO A 100 -9.15 0.93 14.68
C PRO A 100 -10.43 1.68 15.10
N PHE A 101 -11.32 1.94 14.15
CA PHE A 101 -12.64 2.51 14.40
C PHE A 101 -13.63 2.07 13.31
N ALA A 102 -14.82 1.64 13.73
CA ALA A 102 -15.93 1.25 12.83
C ALA A 102 -15.56 0.24 11.70
N GLY A 103 -14.62 -0.68 11.95
CA GLY A 103 -14.19 -1.68 10.97
C GLY A 103 -13.06 -1.22 10.04
N GLU A 104 -12.65 0.04 10.11
CA GLU A 104 -11.51 0.60 9.40
C GLU A 104 -10.39 1.02 10.35
N ARG A 105 -9.26 1.47 9.80
CA ARG A 105 -8.17 2.10 10.56
C ARG A 105 -8.04 3.56 10.16
N MET A 106 -7.94 4.44 11.15
CA MET A 106 -7.80 5.88 10.95
C MET A 106 -6.40 6.34 11.26
N ALA A 107 -5.83 7.20 10.40
CA ALA A 107 -4.53 7.79 10.66
C ALA A 107 -4.55 8.60 11.97
N ALA A 108 -3.59 8.36 12.84
CA ALA A 108 -3.43 9.04 14.12
C ALA A 108 -2.25 10.02 14.10
N GLY A 109 -2.36 11.10 14.85
CA GLY A 109 -1.23 11.98 15.15
C GLY A 109 -0.41 11.45 16.32
N TRP A 110 0.75 12.06 16.54
CA TRP A 110 1.64 11.72 17.67
C TRP A 110 1.45 12.66 18.86
N ALA A 111 0.91 13.86 18.66
CA ALA A 111 0.64 14.82 19.74
C ALA A 111 -0.85 15.15 19.82
N TYR A 112 -1.41 15.10 21.02
CA TYR A 112 -2.79 15.50 21.28
C TYR A 112 -2.96 17.02 21.27
N LEU A 113 -4.12 17.48 20.82
CA LEU A 113 -4.58 18.86 21.01
C LEU A 113 -4.87 19.11 22.51
N PRO A 114 -4.80 20.34 23.01
CA PRO A 114 -4.97 20.64 24.44
C PRO A 114 -6.26 20.05 25.06
N ALA A 115 -7.38 20.15 24.34
CA ALA A 115 -8.66 19.59 24.78
C ALA A 115 -8.64 18.05 24.87
N ALA A 116 -7.97 17.39 23.92
CA ALA A 116 -7.80 15.94 23.92
C ALA A 116 -6.82 15.47 25.00
N THR A 117 -5.76 16.24 25.27
CA THR A 117 -4.80 15.95 26.35
C THR A 117 -5.50 15.94 27.71
N GLU A 118 -6.35 16.94 27.98
CA GLU A 118 -7.12 17.00 29.23
C GLU A 118 -8.10 15.83 29.33
N TYR A 119 -8.75 15.47 28.22
CA TYR A 119 -9.70 14.36 28.17
C TYR A 119 -9.02 13.00 28.43
N VAL A 120 -7.87 12.75 27.81
CA VAL A 120 -7.07 11.53 28.00
C VAL A 120 -6.52 11.46 29.43
N ALA A 121 -6.08 12.59 30.00
CA ALA A 121 -5.61 12.64 31.39
C ALA A 121 -6.70 12.27 32.40
N LYS A 122 -7.96 12.64 32.12
CA LYS A 122 -9.12 12.26 32.94
C LYS A 122 -9.55 10.80 32.76
N ASN A 123 -9.13 10.15 31.68
CA ASN A 123 -9.57 8.81 31.30
C ASN A 123 -8.38 7.93 30.83
N PRO A 124 -7.44 7.61 31.71
CA PRO A 124 -6.18 6.92 31.34
C PRO A 124 -6.39 5.50 30.78
N GLN A 125 -7.54 4.87 31.05
CA GLN A 125 -7.91 3.55 30.54
C GLN A 125 -8.50 3.55 29.13
N LEU A 126 -8.65 4.70 28.47
CA LEU A 126 -9.20 4.76 27.12
C LEU A 126 -8.22 4.19 26.09
N ASN A 127 -8.67 3.15 25.39
CA ASN A 127 -8.00 2.70 24.18
C ASN A 127 -8.26 3.68 23.02
N CYS A 128 -7.36 3.71 22.03
CA CYS A 128 -7.48 4.65 20.92
C CYS A 128 -8.81 4.53 20.14
N SER A 129 -9.38 3.33 20.04
CA SER A 129 -10.69 3.11 19.40
C SER A 129 -11.83 3.80 20.16
N LEU A 130 -11.81 3.74 21.50
CA LEU A 130 -12.78 4.39 22.37
C LEU A 130 -12.58 5.90 22.36
N LEU A 131 -11.33 6.37 22.36
CA LEU A 131 -11.01 7.79 22.22
C LEU A 131 -11.62 8.36 20.92
N ILE A 132 -11.46 7.68 19.80
CA ILE A 132 -12.06 8.13 18.54
C ILE A 132 -13.59 8.08 18.60
N ALA A 133 -14.17 7.07 19.26
CA ALA A 133 -15.62 6.96 19.45
C ALA A 133 -16.20 8.12 20.26
N ASP A 134 -15.54 8.53 21.34
CA ASP A 134 -16.00 9.60 22.22
C ASP A 134 -15.97 10.98 21.53
N PHE A 135 -15.06 11.16 20.56
CA PHE A 135 -15.02 12.33 19.68
C PHE A 135 -15.86 12.15 18.41
N THR A 136 -16.78 11.17 18.38
CA THR A 136 -17.69 10.89 17.25
C THR A 136 -16.97 10.67 15.91
N GLY A 137 -15.75 10.12 15.96
CA GLY A 137 -14.91 9.92 14.78
C GLY A 137 -14.12 11.16 14.33
N ASN A 138 -14.32 12.33 14.94
CA ASN A 138 -13.65 13.56 14.52
C ASN A 138 -12.20 13.62 15.01
N THR A 139 -11.28 13.05 14.22
CA THR A 139 -9.85 13.00 14.53
C THR A 139 -9.16 14.37 14.53
N ASP A 140 -9.69 15.36 13.79
CA ASP A 140 -9.18 16.75 13.79
C ASP A 140 -9.36 17.45 15.15
N SER A 141 -10.26 16.94 16.00
CA SER A 141 -10.45 17.42 17.38
C SER A 141 -9.51 16.75 18.38
N ILE A 142 -8.87 15.64 17.98
CA ILE A 142 -7.96 14.86 18.82
C ILE A 142 -6.50 15.23 18.51
N TRP A 143 -6.15 15.24 17.22
CA TRP A 143 -4.79 15.48 16.74
C TRP A 143 -4.74 16.66 15.77
N PRO A 144 -3.59 17.35 15.67
CA PRO A 144 -3.38 18.37 14.64
C PRO A 144 -3.52 17.80 13.23
N ARG A 145 -4.28 18.49 12.37
CA ARG A 145 -4.56 18.07 10.99
C ARG A 145 -3.30 17.79 10.15
N ASN A 146 -2.25 18.57 10.34
CA ASN A 146 -0.96 18.38 9.66
C ASN A 146 -0.29 17.05 10.03
N GLN A 147 -0.46 16.60 11.27
CA GLN A 147 0.06 15.29 11.71
C GLN A 147 -0.74 14.16 11.11
N ILE A 148 -2.07 14.25 11.13
CA ILE A 148 -2.96 13.26 10.51
C ILE A 148 -2.62 13.09 9.03
N LEU A 149 -2.48 14.20 8.30
CA LEU A 149 -2.09 14.19 6.88
C LEU A 149 -0.69 13.62 6.66
N GLY A 150 0.28 13.99 7.50
CA GLY A 150 1.65 13.47 7.42
C GLY A 150 1.69 11.96 7.63
N THR A 151 1.01 11.47 8.68
CA THR A 151 0.88 10.04 8.96
C THR A 151 0.18 9.31 7.83
N TRP A 152 -0.93 9.86 7.33
CA TRP A 152 -1.67 9.27 6.22
C TRP A 152 -0.83 9.16 4.96
N LEU A 153 -0.14 10.24 4.55
CA LEU A 153 0.76 10.23 3.39
C LEU A 153 1.88 9.21 3.57
N LEU A 154 2.46 9.10 4.76
CA LEU A 154 3.51 8.14 5.05
C LEU A 154 3.01 6.69 4.92
N LEU A 155 1.84 6.38 5.49
CA LEU A 155 1.26 5.03 5.42
C LEU A 155 0.85 4.70 3.97
N PHE A 156 0.28 5.68 3.27
CA PHE A 156 -0.14 5.52 1.89
C PHE A 156 1.05 5.31 0.93
N THR A 157 2.12 6.09 1.06
CA THR A 157 3.33 5.92 0.25
C THR A 157 4.02 4.59 0.52
N THR A 158 4.05 4.15 1.79
CA THR A 158 4.61 2.84 2.17
C THR A 158 3.76 1.69 1.61
N TYR A 159 2.43 1.83 1.63
CA TYR A 159 1.50 0.89 0.98
C TYR A 159 1.79 0.75 -0.51
N ILE A 160 1.87 1.87 -1.25
CA ILE A 160 2.19 1.87 -2.68
C ILE A 160 3.53 1.17 -2.93
N LEU A 161 4.55 1.49 -2.13
CA LEU A 161 5.87 0.88 -2.25
C LEU A 161 5.83 -0.64 -2.02
N ALA A 162 5.07 -1.09 -1.01
CA ALA A 162 4.89 -2.52 -0.73
C ALA A 162 4.21 -3.26 -1.90
N VAL A 163 3.09 -2.72 -2.40
CA VAL A 163 2.32 -3.32 -3.51
C VAL A 163 3.18 -3.39 -4.78
N THR A 164 3.96 -2.36 -5.05
CA THR A 164 4.71 -2.24 -6.29
C THR A 164 5.96 -3.11 -6.30
N LEU A 165 6.66 -3.21 -5.18
CA LEU A 165 7.71 -4.21 -5.00
C LEU A 165 7.15 -5.63 -5.12
N ALA A 166 5.97 -5.89 -4.54
CA ALA A 166 5.35 -7.20 -4.62
C ALA A 166 4.98 -7.56 -6.08
N ALA A 167 4.41 -6.63 -6.83
CA ALA A 167 4.15 -6.79 -8.26
C ALA A 167 5.45 -7.05 -9.04
N ALA A 168 6.53 -6.33 -8.75
CA ALA A 168 7.84 -6.53 -9.37
C ALA A 168 8.38 -7.95 -9.13
N ALA A 169 8.29 -8.42 -7.88
CA ALA A 169 8.74 -9.75 -7.49
C ALA A 169 7.94 -10.82 -8.22
N VAL A 170 6.62 -10.66 -8.34
CA VAL A 170 5.74 -11.59 -9.06
C VAL A 170 6.12 -11.69 -10.53
N VAL A 171 6.30 -10.56 -11.22
CA VAL A 171 6.73 -10.55 -12.62
C VAL A 171 8.05 -11.28 -12.80
N ARG A 172 9.03 -11.02 -11.91
CA ARG A 172 10.32 -11.71 -11.96
C ARG A 172 10.23 -13.21 -11.67
N ILE A 173 9.40 -13.62 -10.71
CA ILE A 173 9.14 -15.04 -10.44
C ILE A 173 8.57 -15.70 -11.70
N MET A 174 7.62 -15.05 -12.38
CA MET A 174 7.03 -15.58 -13.60
C MET A 174 8.03 -15.70 -14.73
N GLN A 175 8.84 -14.68 -15.00
CA GLN A 175 9.91 -14.72 -16.00
C GLN A 175 10.84 -15.92 -15.75
N ASN A 176 11.30 -16.06 -14.51
CA ASN A 176 12.18 -17.16 -14.09
C ASN A 176 11.51 -18.55 -14.22
N LEU A 177 10.20 -18.67 -13.98
CA LEU A 177 9.46 -19.92 -14.18
C LEU A 177 9.22 -20.24 -15.66
N THR A 178 9.03 -19.22 -16.50
CA THR A 178 8.84 -19.38 -17.96
C THR A 178 10.15 -19.56 -18.74
N GLY A 179 11.30 -19.57 -18.08
CA GLY A 179 12.60 -19.80 -18.71
C GLY A 179 13.01 -18.72 -19.71
N ARG A 180 12.54 -17.48 -19.52
CA ARG A 180 12.96 -16.30 -20.29
C ARG A 180 13.74 -15.33 -19.43
#